data_AF-A0AB35ITL5-F1
#
_entry.id   AF-A0AB35ITL5-F1
#
_cell.length_a   1.000
_cell.length_b   1.000
_cell.length_c   1.000
_cell.angle_alpha   90.00
_cell.angle_beta   90.00
_cell.angle_gamma   90.00
#
_symmetry.space_group_name_H-M   'P 1'
#
loop_
_entity.id
_entity.type
_entity.pdbx_description
1 polymer ?
#
loop_
_entity_poly.entity_id
_entity_poly.type
_entity_poly.pdbx_seq_one_letter_code
_entity_poly.pdbx_strand_id
1 'polypeptide(L)'
;MKKPLNKKQKQADHDLNVILILTLVPLLLFLTLKPTLFSYTNQTSVPLWLRLILLASCQFAIAGLGTSTVMLYRKESFRHFGLITKNLVTTLFQSLLVALPLIIFKGITHQIHSYLPLQSIQLTKEVMSQSFPSNILAYLFICLIWGFWEGFNYVVIAEKIRIRFPSPYIWLDSGAITCAIFCLLIHGIIGFDVYTLFESLTVFILIYGMLAIQKHNKNAWGCIMLFLLIWNAF
;
A
#
# COMPACT_ATOMS: atom_id res chain seq x y z
N MET A 1 33.02 -13.88 -6.89
CA MET A 1 33.27 -12.82 -5.87
C MET A 1 32.07 -11.86 -5.84
N LYS A 2 31.45 -11.63 -4.67
CA LYS A 2 30.41 -10.58 -4.55
C LYS A 2 31.07 -9.21 -4.68
N LYS A 3 30.60 -8.36 -5.60
CA LYS A 3 31.07 -6.97 -5.70
C LYS A 3 30.76 -6.24 -4.39
N PRO A 4 31.71 -5.47 -3.82
CA PRO A 4 31.45 -4.71 -2.60
C PRO A 4 30.37 -3.65 -2.87
N LEU A 5 29.45 -3.46 -1.91
CA LEU A 5 28.39 -2.46 -2.02
C LEU A 5 28.97 -1.04 -2.02
N ASN A 6 28.47 -0.19 -2.91
CA ASN A 6 28.80 1.22 -2.89
C ASN A 6 28.11 1.96 -1.71
N LYS A 7 28.48 3.23 -1.46
CA LYS A 7 27.93 4.00 -0.34
C LYS A 7 26.39 4.10 -0.37
N LYS A 8 25.80 4.37 -1.54
CA LYS A 8 24.34 4.46 -1.70
C LYS A 8 23.65 3.12 -1.45
N GLN A 9 24.25 2.02 -1.90
CA GLN A 9 23.75 0.67 -1.66
C GLN A 9 23.79 0.30 -0.18
N LYS A 10 24.87 0.62 0.53
CA LYS A 10 24.95 0.41 1.99
C LYS A 10 23.90 1.23 2.74
N GLN A 11 23.67 2.48 2.30
CA GLN A 11 22.61 3.31 2.86
C GLN A 11 21.23 2.69 2.63
N ALA A 12 20.92 2.27 1.41
CA ALA A 12 19.65 1.62 1.08
C ALA A 12 19.47 0.30 1.83
N ASP A 13 20.54 -0.48 2.03
CA ASP A 13 20.52 -1.70 2.85
C ASP A 13 20.11 -1.41 4.29
N HIS A 14 20.72 -0.40 4.91
CA HIS A 14 20.36 0.06 6.25
C HIS A 14 18.91 0.57 6.31
N ASP A 15 18.50 1.39 5.34
CA ASP A 15 17.14 1.93 5.25
C ASP A 15 16.11 0.79 5.15
N LEU A 16 16.38 -0.23 4.33
CA LEU A 16 15.51 -1.41 4.18
C LEU A 16 15.44 -2.23 5.47
N ASN A 17 16.54 -2.40 6.20
CA ASN A 17 16.52 -3.11 7.48
C ASN A 17 15.66 -2.37 8.52
N VAL A 18 15.75 -1.04 8.57
CA VAL A 18 14.90 -0.22 9.45
C VAL A 18 13.43 -0.37 9.08
N ILE A 19 13.09 -0.24 7.79
CA ILE A 19 11.71 -0.41 7.31
C ILE A 19 11.20 -1.82 7.65
N LEU A 20 12.01 -2.85 7.39
CA LEU A 20 11.64 -4.24 7.63
C LEU A 20 11.32 -4.50 9.10
N ILE A 21 12.17 -4.05 10.03
CA ILE A 21 11.94 -4.23 11.47
C ILE A 21 10.68 -3.47 11.90
N LEU A 22 10.54 -2.21 11.46
CA LEU A 22 9.41 -1.36 11.82
C LEU A 22 8.08 -1.78 11.16
N THR A 23 8.11 -2.63 10.14
CA THR A 23 6.90 -3.24 9.55
C THR A 23 6.60 -4.62 10.15
N LEU A 24 7.60 -5.49 10.29
CA LEU A 24 7.41 -6.86 10.76
C LEU A 24 7.01 -6.94 12.23
N VAL A 25 7.61 -6.10 13.10
CA VAL A 25 7.26 -6.12 14.53
C VAL A 25 5.80 -5.72 14.74
N PRO A 26 5.29 -4.59 14.19
CA PRO A 26 3.86 -4.28 14.26
C PRO A 26 2.96 -5.32 13.58
N LEU A 27 3.39 -5.90 12.45
CA LEU A 27 2.62 -6.95 11.77
C LEU A 27 2.45 -8.18 12.65
N LEU A 28 3.51 -8.67 13.29
CA LEU A 28 3.45 -9.83 14.19
C LEU A 28 2.57 -9.55 15.42
N LEU A 29 2.69 -8.35 15.99
CA LEU A 29 1.82 -7.93 17.10
C LEU A 29 0.36 -7.86 16.65
N PHE A 30 0.08 -7.27 15.49
CA PHE A 30 -1.26 -7.20 14.93
C PHE A 30 -1.84 -8.58 14.69
N LEU A 31 -1.10 -9.50 14.04
CA LEU A 31 -1.56 -10.86 13.78
C LEU A 31 -1.88 -11.63 15.08
N THR A 32 -1.07 -11.43 16.12
CA THR A 32 -1.28 -12.06 17.43
C THR A 32 -2.51 -11.50 18.15
N LEU A 33 -2.74 -10.19 18.07
CA LEU A 33 -3.80 -9.50 18.81
C LEU A 33 -5.09 -9.30 17.99
N LYS A 34 -5.10 -9.70 16.71
CA LYS A 34 -6.19 -9.44 15.76
C LYS A 34 -7.58 -9.82 16.29
N PRO A 35 -7.80 -11.02 16.89
CA PRO A 35 -9.13 -11.38 17.39
C PRO A 35 -9.63 -10.43 18.48
N THR A 36 -8.75 -10.08 19.43
CA THR A 36 -9.05 -9.14 20.53
C THR A 36 -9.31 -7.74 19.99
N LEU A 37 -8.47 -7.28 19.06
CA LEU A 37 -8.61 -5.97 18.42
C LEU A 37 -9.93 -5.85 17.66
N PHE A 38 -10.31 -6.86 16.88
CA PHE A 38 -11.55 -6.86 16.11
C PHE A 38 -12.78 -7.00 17.00
N SER A 39 -12.70 -7.79 18.07
CA SER A 39 -13.74 -7.84 19.10
C SER A 39 -13.98 -6.46 19.72
N TYR A 40 -12.93 -5.75 20.11
CA TYR A 40 -13.03 -4.40 20.69
C TYR A 40 -13.56 -3.37 19.68
N THR A 41 -13.06 -3.38 18.44
CA THR A 41 -13.43 -2.40 17.41
C THR A 41 -14.81 -2.64 16.79
N ASN A 42 -15.43 -3.80 17.04
CA ASN A 42 -16.82 -4.06 16.68
C ASN A 42 -17.82 -3.65 17.77
N GLN A 43 -17.36 -3.25 18.96
CA GLN A 43 -18.26 -2.82 20.03
C GLN A 43 -18.75 -1.39 19.77
N THR A 44 -20.06 -1.26 19.51
CA THR A 44 -20.73 0.03 19.32
C THR A 44 -20.79 0.89 20.59
N SER A 45 -20.57 0.28 21.76
CA SER A 45 -20.40 1.00 23.03
C SER A 45 -19.11 1.81 23.10
N VAL A 46 -18.10 1.47 22.30
CA VAL A 46 -16.84 2.21 22.24
C VAL A 46 -16.96 3.35 21.23
N PRO A 47 -16.54 4.58 21.57
CA PRO A 47 -16.59 5.72 20.64
C PRO A 47 -15.90 5.41 19.30
N LEU A 48 -16.56 5.75 18.19
CA LEU A 48 -16.07 5.48 16.82
C LEU A 48 -14.64 5.98 16.61
N TRP A 49 -14.33 7.20 17.05
CA TRP A 49 -12.99 7.78 16.91
C TRP A 49 -11.89 6.98 17.61
N LEU A 50 -12.18 6.41 18.78
CA LEU A 50 -11.21 5.59 19.51
C LEU A 50 -10.91 4.30 18.73
N ARG A 51 -11.96 3.65 18.22
CA ARG A 51 -11.83 2.45 17.39
C ARG A 51 -11.09 2.74 16.08
N LEU A 52 -11.41 3.85 15.43
CA LEU A 52 -10.77 4.28 14.18
C LEU A 52 -9.29 4.63 14.38
N ILE A 53 -8.95 5.41 15.41
CA ILE A 53 -7.56 5.75 15.71
C ILE A 53 -6.74 4.49 16.02
N LEU A 54 -7.32 3.54 16.75
CA LEU A 54 -6.65 2.28 17.06
C LEU A 54 -6.35 1.48 15.78
N LEU A 55 -7.35 1.26 14.92
CA LEU A 55 -7.16 0.56 13.64
C LEU A 55 -6.18 1.30 12.72
N ALA A 56 -6.31 2.62 12.63
CA ALA A 56 -5.43 3.47 11.84
C ALA A 56 -3.98 3.42 12.35
N SER A 57 -3.78 3.38 13.66
CA SER A 57 -2.44 3.27 14.25
C SER A 57 -1.80 1.94 13.91
N CYS A 58 -2.57 0.83 13.95
CA CYS A 58 -2.08 -0.47 13.50
C CYS A 58 -1.71 -0.44 12.01
N GLN A 59 -2.59 0.10 11.16
CA GLN A 59 -2.34 0.20 9.72
C GLN A 59 -1.10 1.04 9.43
N PHE A 60 -0.99 2.23 10.04
CA PHE A 60 0.16 3.10 9.87
C PHE A 60 1.44 2.45 10.38
N ALA A 61 1.39 1.75 11.51
CA ALA A 61 2.56 1.03 12.04
C ALA A 61 3.08 -0.02 11.05
N ILE A 62 2.19 -0.78 10.41
CA ILE A 62 2.56 -1.81 9.43
C ILE A 62 3.04 -1.18 8.11
N ALA A 63 2.27 -0.23 7.58
CA ALA A 63 2.39 0.22 6.19
C ALA A 63 2.88 1.66 6.02
N GLY A 64 3.35 2.35 7.08
CA GLY A 64 3.78 3.75 6.96
C GLY A 64 4.90 4.17 7.93
N LEU A 65 4.98 3.59 9.12
CA LEU A 65 5.93 3.98 10.16
C LEU A 65 7.39 3.79 9.71
N GLY A 66 7.71 2.63 9.13
CA GLY A 66 9.06 2.32 8.67
C GLY A 66 9.57 3.31 7.61
N THR A 67 8.78 3.54 6.56
CA THR A 67 9.15 4.47 5.47
C THR A 67 9.17 5.91 5.93
N SER A 68 8.19 6.34 6.74
CA SER A 68 8.18 7.68 7.36
C SER A 68 9.45 7.92 8.17
N THR A 69 9.86 6.96 9.00
CA THR A 69 11.06 7.06 9.85
C THR A 69 12.31 7.23 9.00
N VAL A 70 12.48 6.40 7.97
CA VAL A 70 13.62 6.51 7.04
C VAL A 70 13.62 7.85 6.32
N MET A 71 12.47 8.30 5.80
CA MET A 71 12.38 9.57 5.09
C MET A 71 12.74 10.75 5.99
N LEU A 72 12.24 10.78 7.22
CA LEU A 72 12.58 11.81 8.21
C LEU A 72 14.07 11.79 8.54
N TYR A 73 14.64 10.62 8.83
CA TYR A 73 16.06 10.45 9.15
C TYR A 73 16.98 10.86 8.00
N ARG A 74 16.60 10.54 6.75
CA ARG A 74 17.35 10.88 5.54
C ARG A 74 17.04 12.27 4.99
N LYS A 75 16.07 12.99 5.57
CA LYS A 75 15.55 14.27 5.08
C LYS A 75 15.07 14.17 3.62
N GLU A 76 14.50 13.04 3.25
CA GLU A 76 13.96 12.78 1.92
C GLU A 76 12.53 13.32 1.84
N SER A 77 12.27 14.22 0.88
CA SER A 77 10.95 14.82 0.71
C SER A 77 10.01 13.93 -0.10
N PHE A 78 8.71 14.14 0.04
CA PHE A 78 7.69 13.54 -0.84
C PHE A 78 7.96 13.76 -2.34
N ARG A 79 8.50 14.94 -2.70
CA ARG A 79 8.89 15.26 -4.08
C ARG A 79 10.03 14.36 -4.59
N HIS A 80 10.96 13.95 -3.72
CA HIS A 80 12.04 13.02 -4.07
C HIS A 80 11.49 11.71 -4.64
N PHE A 81 10.38 11.23 -4.09
CA PHE A 81 9.71 10.00 -4.52
C PHE A 81 8.66 10.20 -5.63
N GLY A 82 8.52 11.42 -6.15
CA GLY A 82 7.65 11.70 -7.30
C GLY A 82 6.25 12.21 -6.95
N LEU A 83 6.01 12.75 -5.76
CA LEU A 83 4.80 13.55 -5.50
C LEU A 83 4.93 14.94 -6.10
N ILE A 84 4.77 14.98 -7.42
CA ILE A 84 4.88 16.16 -8.29
C ILE A 84 3.73 16.17 -9.30
N THR A 85 3.51 17.31 -9.96
CA THR A 85 2.44 17.46 -10.97
C THR A 85 2.88 17.08 -12.39
N LYS A 86 4.19 17.02 -12.66
CA LYS A 86 4.72 16.61 -13.96
C LYS A 86 4.27 15.18 -14.28
N ASN A 87 3.76 14.97 -15.50
CA ASN A 87 3.23 13.69 -15.98
C ASN A 87 2.03 13.14 -15.19
N LEU A 88 1.36 13.96 -14.36
CA LEU A 88 0.27 13.50 -13.50
C LEU A 88 -0.83 12.78 -14.28
N VAL A 89 -1.39 13.43 -15.31
CA VAL A 89 -2.51 12.86 -16.10
C VAL A 89 -2.10 11.54 -16.75
N THR A 90 -0.93 11.49 -17.38
CA THR A 90 -0.38 10.26 -18.00
C THR A 90 -0.24 9.14 -16.98
N THR A 91 0.32 9.43 -15.81
CA THR A 91 0.48 8.45 -14.73
C THR A 91 -0.86 7.93 -14.24
N LEU A 92 -1.85 8.81 -14.02
CA LEU A 92 -3.18 8.39 -13.56
C LEU A 92 -3.87 7.49 -14.59
N PHE A 93 -3.81 7.85 -15.87
CA PHE A 93 -4.38 7.04 -16.95
C PHE A 93 -3.73 5.67 -17.04
N GLN A 94 -2.39 5.61 -17.07
CA GLN A 94 -1.66 4.33 -17.15
C GLN A 94 -1.89 3.46 -15.91
N SER A 95 -1.94 4.06 -14.71
CA SER A 95 -2.23 3.34 -13.48
C SER A 95 -3.63 2.72 -13.49
N LEU A 96 -4.63 3.44 -14.03
CA LEU A 96 -5.97 2.90 -14.21
C LEU A 96 -5.98 1.70 -15.17
N LEU A 97 -5.25 1.76 -16.30
CA LEU A 97 -5.13 0.64 -17.24
C LEU A 97 -4.55 -0.61 -16.57
N VAL A 98 -3.55 -0.44 -15.71
CA VAL A 98 -2.93 -1.54 -14.94
C VAL A 98 -3.90 -2.16 -13.93
N ALA A 99 -4.92 -1.44 -13.49
CA ALA A 99 -5.95 -1.98 -12.59
C ALA A 99 -7.04 -2.80 -13.29
N LEU A 100 -7.17 -2.70 -14.61
CA LEU A 100 -8.22 -3.38 -15.37
C LEU A 100 -8.23 -4.90 -15.17
N PRO A 101 -7.10 -5.63 -15.20
CA PRO A 101 -7.10 -7.08 -14.97
C PRO A 101 -7.74 -7.47 -13.63
N LEU A 102 -7.44 -6.73 -12.55
CA LEU A 102 -8.02 -6.98 -11.23
C LEU A 102 -9.52 -6.68 -11.21
N ILE A 103 -9.94 -5.54 -11.79
CA ILE A 103 -11.36 -5.15 -11.84
C ILE A 103 -12.17 -6.18 -12.65
N ILE A 104 -11.65 -6.59 -13.81
CA ILE A 104 -12.29 -7.60 -14.67
C ILE A 104 -12.39 -8.93 -13.91
N PHE A 105 -11.31 -9.37 -13.25
CA PHE A 105 -11.31 -10.60 -12.47
C PHE A 105 -12.35 -10.57 -11.35
N LYS A 106 -12.41 -9.47 -10.57
CA LYS A 106 -13.42 -9.30 -9.51
C LYS A 106 -14.85 -9.23 -10.07
N GLY A 107 -15.04 -8.66 -11.25
CA GLY A 107 -16.33 -8.64 -11.93
C GLY A 107 -16.80 -10.03 -12.37
N ILE A 108 -15.92 -10.80 -13.02
CA ILE A 108 -16.22 -12.17 -13.50
C ILE A 108 -16.45 -13.14 -12.34
N THR A 109 -15.75 -12.96 -11.23
CA THR A 109 -15.91 -13.78 -10.02
C THR A 109 -17.02 -13.30 -9.09
N HIS A 110 -17.81 -12.30 -9.52
CA HIS A 110 -18.92 -11.72 -8.75
C HIS A 110 -18.53 -11.17 -7.36
N GLN A 111 -17.26 -10.76 -7.19
CA GLN A 111 -16.76 -10.14 -5.96
C GLN A 111 -17.12 -8.65 -5.87
N ILE A 112 -17.56 -8.02 -6.97
CA ILE A 112 -18.00 -6.62 -6.98
C ILE A 112 -19.50 -6.55 -6.70
N HIS A 113 -19.88 -6.13 -5.49
CA HIS A 113 -21.28 -5.91 -5.11
C HIS A 113 -21.70 -4.44 -5.19
N SER A 114 -20.77 -3.53 -4.95
CA SER A 114 -20.97 -2.08 -5.03
C SER A 114 -19.62 -1.39 -5.22
N TYR A 115 -19.63 -0.08 -5.48
CA TYR A 115 -18.42 0.72 -5.53
C TYR A 115 -18.51 1.89 -4.54
N LEU A 116 -17.60 1.90 -3.58
CA LEU A 116 -17.30 3.05 -2.74
C LEU A 116 -15.82 2.95 -2.35
N PRO A 117 -14.99 3.96 -2.64
CA PRO A 117 -13.59 3.93 -2.26
C PRO A 117 -13.40 3.60 -0.79
N LEU A 118 -12.49 2.67 -0.48
CA LEU A 118 -12.13 2.27 0.88
C LEU A 118 -13.27 1.60 1.68
N GLN A 119 -14.34 1.12 1.05
CA GLN A 119 -15.49 0.50 1.72
C GLN A 119 -15.19 -0.82 2.44
N SER A 120 -14.15 -1.55 2.02
CA SER A 120 -13.77 -2.82 2.64
C SER A 120 -13.09 -2.62 4.00
N ILE A 121 -12.70 -1.38 4.34
CA ILE A 121 -12.17 -1.05 5.66
C ILE A 121 -13.31 -1.08 6.67
N GLN A 122 -13.09 -1.83 7.75
CA GLN A 122 -14.09 -2.25 8.75
C GLN A 122 -15.07 -1.13 9.19
N LEU A 123 -14.56 0.08 9.45
CA LEU A 123 -15.36 1.18 9.99
C LEU A 123 -15.88 2.16 8.93
N THR A 124 -15.57 1.99 7.64
CA THR A 124 -15.92 2.97 6.60
C THR A 124 -17.42 3.22 6.53
N LYS A 125 -18.24 2.17 6.56
CA LYS A 125 -19.71 2.31 6.50
C LYS A 125 -20.28 3.06 7.71
N GLU A 126 -19.75 2.77 8.90
CA GLU A 126 -20.15 3.45 10.14
C GLU A 126 -19.68 4.92 10.16
N VAL A 127 -18.50 5.21 9.61
CA VAL A 127 -18.00 6.57 9.41
C VAL A 127 -18.92 7.35 8.48
N MET A 128 -19.31 6.75 7.35
CA MET A 128 -20.17 7.40 6.37
C MET A 128 -21.59 7.66 6.88
N SER A 129 -22.08 6.91 7.87
CA SER A 129 -23.38 7.14 8.49
C SER A 129 -23.39 8.23 9.57
N GLN A 130 -22.22 8.75 9.97
CA GLN A 130 -22.15 9.85 10.93
C GLN A 130 -22.70 11.16 10.35
N SER A 131 -23.16 12.05 11.22
CA SER A 131 -23.53 13.41 10.82
C SER A 131 -22.30 14.25 10.44
N PHE A 132 -22.52 15.22 9.58
CA PHE A 132 -21.52 16.24 9.27
C PHE A 132 -21.14 17.04 10.54
N PRO A 133 -19.85 17.38 10.75
CA PRO A 133 -18.69 17.13 9.88
C PRO A 133 -17.93 15.83 10.18
N SER A 134 -18.37 15.02 11.15
CA SER A 134 -17.62 13.86 11.65
C SER A 134 -17.37 12.81 10.56
N ASN A 135 -18.37 12.55 9.71
CA ASN A 135 -18.24 11.62 8.58
C ASN A 135 -17.10 11.99 7.63
N ILE A 136 -17.01 13.26 7.22
CA ILE A 136 -15.98 13.74 6.29
C ILE A 136 -14.60 13.67 6.94
N LEU A 137 -14.48 14.14 8.19
CA LEU A 137 -13.19 14.15 8.89
C LEU A 137 -12.65 12.73 9.10
N ALA A 138 -13.50 11.81 9.56
CA ALA A 138 -13.11 10.42 9.75
C ALA A 138 -12.81 9.71 8.42
N TYR A 139 -13.57 10.00 7.36
CA TYR A 139 -13.31 9.42 6.04
C TYR A 139 -12.01 9.94 5.41
N LEU A 140 -11.72 11.23 5.54
CA LEU A 140 -10.42 11.81 5.14
C LEU A 140 -9.25 11.19 5.92
N PHE A 141 -9.46 10.88 7.20
CA PHE A 141 -8.47 10.16 8.00
C PHE A 141 -8.24 8.73 7.47
N ILE A 142 -9.30 8.02 7.09
CA ILE A 142 -9.19 6.72 6.40
C ILE A 142 -8.41 6.85 5.09
N CYS A 143 -8.74 7.85 4.25
CA CYS A 143 -8.02 8.13 3.00
C CYS A 143 -6.53 8.38 3.23
N LEU A 144 -6.15 9.09 4.29
CA LEU A 144 -4.76 9.34 4.63
C LEU A 144 -4.01 8.05 4.99
N ILE A 145 -4.62 7.18 5.81
CA ILE A 145 -3.93 6.03 6.36
C ILE A 145 -3.89 4.84 5.38
N TRP A 146 -5.03 4.44 4.81
CA TRP A 146 -5.10 3.29 3.90
C TRP A 146 -4.89 3.68 2.43
N GLY A 147 -5.26 4.90 2.05
CA GLY A 147 -5.05 5.37 0.68
C GLY A 147 -3.63 5.89 0.45
N PHE A 148 -3.27 6.96 1.17
CA PHE A 148 -1.99 7.63 0.98
C PHE A 148 -0.81 6.82 1.51
N TRP A 149 -0.80 6.47 2.81
CA TRP A 149 0.38 5.84 3.39
C TRP A 149 0.67 4.46 2.81
N GLU A 150 -0.34 3.60 2.67
CA GLU A 150 -0.15 2.27 2.10
C GLU A 150 0.38 2.33 0.65
N GLY A 151 -0.26 3.13 -0.21
CA GLY A 151 0.17 3.29 -1.61
C GLY A 151 1.54 3.96 -1.75
N PHE A 152 1.83 4.97 -0.94
CA PHE A 152 3.11 5.69 -0.98
C PHE A 152 4.27 4.88 -0.38
N ASN A 153 4.00 4.04 0.63
CA ASN A 153 4.98 3.16 1.24
C ASN A 153 5.62 2.21 0.21
N TYR A 154 4.84 1.66 -0.72
CA TYR A 154 5.36 0.86 -1.82
C TYR A 154 6.36 1.63 -2.69
N VAL A 155 6.13 2.93 -2.94
CA VAL A 155 7.04 3.75 -3.74
C VAL A 155 8.40 3.91 -3.07
N VAL A 156 8.40 4.22 -1.77
CA VAL A 156 9.62 4.39 -0.99
C VAL A 156 10.40 3.07 -0.91
N ILE A 157 9.72 1.97 -0.57
CA ILE A 157 10.35 0.65 -0.49
C ILE A 157 10.94 0.23 -1.83
N ALA A 158 10.17 0.36 -2.92
CA ALA A 158 10.63 -0.01 -4.25
C ALA A 158 11.89 0.77 -4.65
N GLU A 159 11.95 2.08 -4.39
CA GLU A 159 13.13 2.88 -4.70
C GLU A 159 14.37 2.43 -3.91
N LYS A 160 14.22 2.15 -2.61
CA LYS A 160 15.34 1.64 -1.79
C LYS A 160 15.82 0.27 -2.28
N ILE A 161 14.90 -0.62 -2.67
CA ILE A 161 15.23 -1.93 -3.26
C ILE A 161 15.94 -1.77 -4.59
N ARG A 162 15.48 -0.88 -5.49
CA ARG A 162 16.14 -0.62 -6.78
C ARG A 162 17.57 -0.12 -6.59
N ILE A 163 17.81 0.76 -5.61
CA ILE A 163 19.15 1.24 -5.28
C ILE A 163 20.01 0.07 -4.79
N ARG A 164 19.47 -0.78 -3.92
CA ARG A 164 20.19 -1.89 -3.30
C ARG A 164 20.49 -3.04 -4.27
N PHE A 165 19.56 -3.32 -5.17
CA PHE A 165 19.58 -4.42 -6.13
C PHE A 165 19.25 -3.90 -7.53
N PRO A 166 20.17 -3.13 -8.16
CA PRO A 166 19.92 -2.58 -9.49
C PRO A 166 19.83 -3.72 -10.50
N SER A 167 18.81 -3.65 -11.35
CA SER A 167 18.62 -4.59 -12.46
C SER A 167 19.12 -3.99 -13.77
N PRO A 168 19.86 -4.75 -14.60
CA PRO A 168 20.25 -4.30 -15.93
C PRO A 168 19.08 -4.33 -16.93
N TYR A 169 17.99 -5.02 -16.61
CA TYR A 169 16.85 -5.17 -17.50
C TYR A 169 15.69 -4.28 -17.07
N ILE A 170 15.13 -3.53 -18.02
CA ILE A 170 14.03 -2.58 -17.79
C ILE A 170 12.79 -3.30 -17.23
N TRP A 171 12.50 -4.50 -17.73
CA TRP A 171 11.33 -5.32 -17.35
C TRP A 171 11.51 -6.12 -16.05
N LEU A 172 12.72 -6.22 -15.51
CA LEU A 172 12.98 -6.91 -14.25
C LEU A 172 13.26 -5.90 -13.14
N ASP A 173 12.27 -5.07 -12.81
CA ASP A 173 12.38 -4.11 -11.72
C ASP A 173 12.33 -4.81 -10.36
N SER A 174 13.47 -4.89 -9.69
CA SER A 174 13.61 -5.56 -8.38
C SER A 174 12.70 -4.95 -7.33
N GLY A 175 12.54 -3.62 -7.30
CA GLY A 175 11.65 -2.94 -6.36
C GLY A 175 10.19 -3.34 -6.58
N ALA A 176 9.72 -3.26 -7.83
CA ALA A 176 8.35 -3.59 -8.18
C ALA A 176 8.02 -5.07 -7.92
N ILE A 177 8.92 -5.98 -8.31
CA ILE A 177 8.77 -7.43 -8.10
C ILE A 177 8.71 -7.75 -6.61
N THR A 178 9.67 -7.25 -5.82
CA THR A 178 9.69 -7.51 -4.37
C THR A 178 8.43 -6.96 -3.71
N CYS A 179 8.02 -5.73 -4.02
CA CYS A 179 6.78 -5.15 -3.51
C CYS A 179 5.53 -5.96 -3.86
N ALA A 180 5.42 -6.44 -5.11
CA ALA A 180 4.29 -7.27 -5.52
C ALA A 180 4.24 -8.61 -4.77
N ILE A 181 5.39 -9.27 -4.60
CA ILE A 181 5.47 -10.51 -3.81
C ILE A 181 5.09 -10.25 -2.35
N PHE A 182 5.66 -9.24 -1.70
CA PHE A 182 5.34 -8.92 -0.31
C PHE A 182 3.88 -8.53 -0.12
N CYS A 183 3.27 -7.84 -1.09
CA CYS A 183 1.83 -7.55 -1.07
C CYS A 183 1.00 -8.85 -1.00
N LEU A 184 1.26 -9.81 -1.90
CA LEU A 184 0.57 -11.10 -1.89
C LEU A 184 0.74 -11.83 -0.56
N LEU A 185 1.95 -11.81 0.01
CA LEU A 185 2.26 -12.46 1.29
C LEU A 185 1.51 -11.82 2.47
N ILE A 186 1.53 -10.49 2.58
CA ILE A 186 0.91 -9.76 3.68
C ILE A 186 -0.62 -9.86 3.63
N HIS A 187 -1.21 -9.81 2.43
CA HIS A 187 -2.65 -9.93 2.25
C HIS A 187 -3.15 -11.38 2.23
N GLY A 188 -2.26 -12.37 2.36
CA GLY A 188 -2.62 -13.79 2.42
C GLY A 188 -3.21 -14.32 1.11
N ILE A 189 -2.91 -13.70 -0.03
CA ILE A 189 -3.40 -14.11 -1.35
C ILE A 189 -2.48 -15.21 -1.88
N ILE A 190 -2.49 -16.34 -1.17
CA ILE A 190 -1.63 -17.52 -1.39
C ILE A 190 -2.52 -18.76 -1.43
N GLY A 191 -2.53 -19.43 -2.58
CA GLY A 191 -3.30 -20.66 -2.80
C GLY A 191 -2.91 -21.30 -4.13
N PHE A 192 -3.29 -22.56 -4.30
CA PHE A 192 -3.00 -23.35 -5.51
C PHE A 192 -4.24 -23.65 -6.34
N ASP A 193 -5.43 -23.24 -5.89
CA ASP A 193 -6.62 -23.30 -6.72
C ASP A 193 -6.58 -22.22 -7.81
N VAL A 194 -7.30 -22.48 -8.90
CA VAL A 194 -7.28 -21.63 -10.09
C VAL A 194 -7.71 -20.20 -9.78
N TYR A 195 -8.73 -20.00 -8.94
CA TYR A 195 -9.23 -18.68 -8.60
C TYR A 195 -8.18 -17.87 -7.85
N THR A 196 -7.58 -18.45 -6.81
CA THR A 196 -6.53 -17.77 -6.04
C THR A 196 -5.31 -17.47 -6.91
N LEU A 197 -4.90 -18.39 -7.80
CA LEU A 197 -3.78 -18.15 -8.71
C LEU A 197 -4.04 -16.97 -9.66
N PHE A 198 -5.23 -16.86 -10.24
CA PHE A 198 -5.60 -15.72 -11.07
C PHE A 198 -5.73 -14.42 -10.25
N GLU A 199 -6.29 -14.47 -9.04
CA GLU A 199 -6.32 -13.31 -8.16
C GLU A 199 -4.92 -12.82 -7.83
N SER A 200 -4.02 -13.71 -7.39
CA SER A 200 -2.62 -13.41 -7.12
C SER A 200 -1.93 -12.80 -8.34
N LEU A 201 -2.19 -13.32 -9.55
CA LEU A 201 -1.63 -12.78 -10.78
C LEU A 201 -2.12 -11.36 -11.06
N THR A 202 -3.42 -11.09 -10.92
CA THR A 202 -3.97 -9.74 -11.17
C THR A 202 -3.51 -8.72 -10.14
N VAL A 203 -3.39 -9.11 -8.86
CA VAL A 203 -2.80 -8.27 -7.81
C VAL A 203 -1.31 -8.04 -8.07
N PHE A 204 -0.57 -9.07 -8.49
CA PHE A 204 0.83 -8.90 -8.88
C PHE A 204 0.97 -7.88 -10.01
N ILE A 205 0.16 -7.99 -11.08
CA ILE A 205 0.15 -7.04 -12.19
C ILE A 205 -0.17 -5.63 -11.70
N LEU A 206 -1.14 -5.46 -10.80
CA LEU A 206 -1.49 -4.16 -10.22
C LEU A 206 -0.29 -3.51 -9.53
N ILE A 207 0.30 -4.21 -8.56
CA ILE A 207 1.39 -3.67 -7.72
C ILE A 207 2.68 -3.48 -8.53
N TYR A 208 3.03 -4.45 -9.37
CA TYR A 208 4.18 -4.33 -10.25
C TYR A 208 3.99 -3.16 -11.23
N GLY A 209 2.85 -3.11 -11.92
CA GLY A 209 2.58 -2.14 -12.98
C GLY A 209 2.52 -0.71 -12.45
N MET A 210 1.89 -0.47 -11.29
CA MET A 210 1.86 0.89 -10.71
C MET A 210 3.28 1.39 -10.37
N LEU A 211 4.17 0.51 -9.90
CA LEU A 211 5.55 0.86 -9.54
C LEU A 211 6.44 1.02 -10.77
N ALA A 212 6.21 0.22 -11.82
CA ALA A 212 6.87 0.38 -13.11
C ALA A 212 6.50 1.72 -13.77
N ILE A 213 5.22 2.09 -13.75
CA ILE A 213 4.72 3.39 -14.22
C ILE A 213 5.31 4.52 -13.38
N GLN A 214 5.32 4.38 -12.06
CA GLN A 214 5.91 5.38 -11.16
C GLN A 214 7.37 5.66 -11.51
N LYS A 215 8.16 4.61 -11.75
CA LYS A 215 9.57 4.74 -12.15
C LYS A 215 9.72 5.41 -13.52
N HIS A 216 8.92 4.97 -14.50
CA HIS A 216 8.99 5.48 -15.86
C HIS A 216 8.63 6.96 -15.92
N ASN A 217 7.51 7.35 -15.31
CA ASN A 217 6.99 8.72 -15.35
C ASN A 217 7.59 9.63 -14.28
N LYS A 218 8.32 9.06 -13.30
CA LYS A 218 8.83 9.73 -12.09
C LYS A 218 7.73 10.41 -11.29
N ASN A 219 6.56 9.76 -11.19
CA ASN A 219 5.38 10.31 -10.55
C ASN A 219 4.65 9.22 -9.73
N ALA A 220 4.45 9.48 -8.44
CA ALA A 220 3.91 8.53 -7.46
C ALA A 220 2.39 8.59 -7.27
N TRP A 221 1.69 9.58 -7.84
CA TRP A 221 0.26 9.75 -7.63
C TRP A 221 -0.57 8.56 -8.10
N GLY A 222 -0.13 7.86 -9.16
CA GLY A 222 -0.78 6.64 -9.63
C GLY A 222 -0.85 5.55 -8.56
N CYS A 223 0.24 5.34 -7.81
CA CYS A 223 0.26 4.39 -6.70
C CYS A 223 -0.75 4.78 -5.60
N ILE A 224 -0.77 6.05 -5.19
CA ILE A 224 -1.69 6.52 -4.15
C ILE A 224 -3.15 6.44 -4.61
N MET A 225 -3.43 6.86 -5.85
CA MET A 225 -4.81 6.88 -6.36
C MET A 225 -5.37 5.47 -6.54
N LEU A 226 -4.56 4.47 -6.86
CA LEU A 226 -5.01 3.09 -6.89
C LEU A 226 -5.40 2.58 -5.50
N PHE A 227 -4.65 2.94 -4.45
CA PHE A 227 -4.98 2.57 -3.08
C PHE A 227 -6.22 3.31 -2.55
N LEU A 228 -6.36 4.59 -2.92
CA LEU A 228 -7.56 5.36 -2.60
C LEU A 228 -8.80 4.79 -3.29
N LEU A 229 -8.74 4.55 -4.59
CA LEU A 229 -9.93 4.39 -5.42
C LEU A 229 -10.28 2.96 -5.80
N ILE A 230 -9.33 2.01 -5.73
CA ILE A 230 -9.51 0.66 -6.27
C ILE A 230 -9.21 -0.43 -5.23
N TRP A 231 -8.08 -0.34 -4.52
CA TRP A 231 -7.57 -1.42 -3.66
C TRP A 231 -8.57 -1.94 -2.63
N ASN A 232 -9.26 -1.03 -1.95
CA ASN A 232 -10.24 -1.33 -0.91
C ASN A 232 -11.67 -0.91 -1.31
N ALA A 233 -11.95 -0.82 -2.61
CA ALA A 233 -13.15 -0.17 -3.12
C ALA A 233 -14.34 -1.10 -3.39
N PHE A 234 -14.16 -2.42 -3.25
CA PHE A 234 -15.14 -3.45 -3.57
C PHE A 234 -15.42 -4.33 -2.36
#